data_AF-A0A1E9BQ63-F1
#
_entry.id   AF-A0A1E9BQ63-F1
#
_cell.length_a   1.000
_cell.length_b   1.000
_cell.length_c   1.000
_cell.angle_alpha   90.00
_cell.angle_beta   90.00
_cell.angle_gamma   90.00
#
_symmetry.space_group_name_H-M   'P 1'
#
loop_
_entity.id
_entity.type
_entity.pdbx_description
1 polymer ?
#
loop_
_entity_poly.entity_id
_entity_poly.type
_entity_poly.pdbx_seq_one_letter_code
_entity_poly.pdbx_strand_id
1 'polypeptide(L)'
;MRKFLFTLLLLLVCHIGYGQSIDSLFDEFECEQNVDYVKVSPFMMSLGKMFCKHEEGSEIIRKVKSMKVMDLGDCSASVKKRFSSKVSKLNRKGYEELMRINDGGEKVHILMKIRKDAIRELLVVCSGNDSCTLIQINGKFVKDDIDKLVSMETGKKNGRH
;
A
#
# COMPACT_ATOMS: atom_id res chain seq x y z
N MET A 1 -39.29 -22.35 21.06
CA MET A 1 -37.84 -22.63 21.10
C MET A 1 -37.21 -22.69 19.70
N ARG A 2 -37.77 -23.43 18.73
CA ARG A 2 -37.22 -23.51 17.35
C ARG A 2 -37.12 -22.17 16.60
N LYS A 3 -38.05 -21.25 16.84
CA LYS A 3 -38.07 -19.92 16.18
C LYS A 3 -36.91 -19.02 16.61
N PHE A 4 -36.54 -19.07 17.90
CA PHE A 4 -35.40 -18.32 18.45
C PHE A 4 -34.05 -18.83 17.92
N LEU A 5 -33.93 -20.14 17.68
CA LEU A 5 -32.73 -20.73 17.06
C LEU A 5 -32.49 -20.17 15.64
N PHE A 6 -33.56 -20.02 14.85
CA PHE A 6 -33.47 -19.46 13.50
C PHE A 6 -33.12 -17.96 13.52
N THR A 7 -33.69 -17.18 14.45
CA THR A 7 -33.36 -15.74 14.58
C THR A 7 -31.91 -15.52 15.02
N LEU A 8 -31.39 -16.36 15.92
CA LEU A 8 -30.00 -16.32 16.37
C LEU A 8 -29.02 -16.71 15.25
N LEU A 9 -29.40 -17.68 14.41
CA LEU A 9 -28.61 -18.09 13.24
C LEU A 9 -28.54 -16.98 12.19
N LEU A 10 -29.63 -16.24 11.95
CA LEU A 10 -29.70 -15.13 10.99
C LEU A 10 -28.82 -13.93 11.42
N LEU A 11 -28.79 -13.63 12.71
CA LEU A 11 -27.94 -12.57 13.29
C LEU A 11 -26.44 -12.87 13.18
N LEU A 12 -26.05 -14.15 13.14
CA LEU A 12 -24.66 -14.59 13.03
C LEU A 12 -24.08 -14.39 11.62
N VAL A 13 -24.92 -14.38 10.58
CA VAL A 13 -24.49 -14.16 9.18
C VAL A 13 -24.14 -12.68 8.91
N CYS A 14 -24.65 -11.74 9.72
CA CYS A 14 -24.35 -10.32 9.61
C CYS A 14 -22.98 -9.91 10.17
N HIS A 15 -22.16 -10.85 10.64
CA HIS A 15 -20.80 -10.58 11.15
C HIS A 15 -19.69 -10.97 10.17
N ILE A 16 -20.00 -11.17 8.87
CA ILE A 16 -18.96 -11.12 7.83
C ILE A 16 -18.55 -9.65 7.74
N GLY A 17 -17.66 -9.24 8.65
CA GLY A 17 -17.04 -7.94 8.64
C GLY A 17 -16.42 -7.75 7.28
N TYR A 18 -16.95 -6.80 6.52
CA TYR A 18 -16.30 -6.22 5.35
C TYR A 18 -15.03 -5.52 5.85
N GLY A 19 -14.03 -6.31 6.23
CA GLY A 19 -12.69 -5.82 6.45
C GLY A 19 -12.23 -5.33 5.11
N GLN A 20 -12.19 -4.00 4.95
CA GLN A 20 -11.64 -3.41 3.74
C GLN A 20 -10.20 -3.90 3.62
N SER A 21 -9.96 -4.65 2.57
CA SER A 21 -8.63 -5.09 2.16
C SER A 21 -8.01 -3.99 1.30
N ILE A 22 -6.69 -4.00 1.20
CA ILE A 22 -5.97 -3.07 0.31
C ILE A 22 -6.42 -3.28 -1.15
N ASP A 23 -6.58 -4.55 -1.56
CA ASP A 23 -7.04 -4.86 -2.91
C ASP A 23 -8.42 -4.27 -3.19
N SER A 24 -9.35 -4.36 -2.24
CA SER A 24 -10.66 -3.73 -2.40
C SER A 24 -10.63 -2.20 -2.48
N LEU A 25 -9.60 -1.53 -1.95
CA LEU A 25 -9.44 -0.09 -2.17
C LEU A 25 -8.99 0.19 -3.61
N PHE A 26 -8.05 -0.60 -4.14
CA PHE A 26 -7.66 -0.47 -5.54
C PHE A 26 -8.85 -0.73 -6.47
N ASP A 27 -9.61 -1.80 -6.24
CA ASP A 27 -10.75 -2.16 -7.08
C ASP A 27 -11.90 -1.13 -6.97
N GLU A 28 -12.09 -0.49 -5.80
CA GLU A 28 -13.15 0.53 -5.61
C GLU A 28 -12.83 1.84 -6.31
N PHE A 29 -11.56 2.26 -6.32
CA PHE A 29 -11.16 3.57 -6.82
C PHE A 29 -10.55 3.55 -8.23
N GLU A 30 -10.20 2.38 -8.79
CA GLU A 30 -9.65 2.31 -10.17
C GLU A 30 -10.62 2.79 -11.25
N CYS A 31 -11.93 2.79 -10.97
CA CYS A 31 -12.97 3.25 -11.89
C CYS A 31 -13.38 4.71 -11.68
N GLU A 32 -12.79 5.43 -10.72
CA GLU A 32 -13.08 6.85 -10.51
C GLU A 32 -12.43 7.72 -11.60
N GLN A 33 -13.08 8.84 -11.91
CA GLN A 33 -12.54 9.79 -12.89
C GLN A 33 -11.29 10.47 -12.35
N ASN A 34 -10.28 10.66 -13.22
CA ASN A 34 -8.99 11.28 -12.89
C ASN A 34 -8.19 10.51 -11.83
N VAL A 35 -8.32 9.18 -11.81
CA VAL A 35 -7.41 8.30 -11.06
C VAL A 35 -6.33 7.77 -11.99
N ASP A 36 -5.08 7.96 -11.59
CA ASP A 36 -3.94 7.32 -12.24
C ASP A 36 -3.65 6.00 -11.56
N TYR A 37 -4.04 4.90 -12.20
CA TYR A 37 -3.82 3.55 -11.69
C TYR A 37 -2.85 2.76 -12.56
N VAL A 38 -1.77 2.27 -11.92
CA VAL A 38 -0.76 1.43 -12.56
C VAL A 38 -0.60 0.13 -11.77
N LYS A 39 -0.73 -1.00 -12.47
CA LYS A 39 -0.48 -2.34 -11.91
C LYS A 39 0.63 -3.04 -12.68
N VAL A 40 1.76 -3.22 -12.02
CA VAL A 40 2.89 -3.99 -12.57
C VAL A 40 2.81 -5.43 -12.07
N SER A 41 2.43 -6.34 -12.97
CA SER A 41 2.31 -7.77 -12.68
C SER A 41 3.69 -8.44 -12.53
N PRO A 42 3.77 -9.64 -11.93
CA PRO A 42 5.01 -10.41 -11.86
C PRO A 42 5.64 -10.70 -13.22
N PHE A 43 4.82 -10.88 -14.25
CA PHE A 43 5.29 -11.07 -15.62
C PHE A 43 5.99 -9.81 -16.14
N MET A 44 5.36 -8.63 -16.01
CA MET A 44 5.98 -7.36 -16.41
C MET A 44 7.25 -7.05 -15.61
N MET A 45 7.25 -7.31 -14.31
CA MET A 45 8.45 -7.18 -13.48
C MET A 45 9.57 -8.11 -13.96
N SER A 46 9.24 -9.35 -14.33
CA SER A 46 10.23 -10.30 -14.86
C SER A 46 10.84 -9.82 -16.18
N LEU A 47 10.02 -9.25 -17.08
CA LEU A 47 10.51 -8.65 -18.32
C LEU A 47 11.42 -7.47 -18.02
N GLY A 48 11.00 -6.51 -17.18
CA GLY A 48 11.81 -5.35 -16.82
C GLY A 48 13.18 -5.74 -16.25
N LYS A 49 13.23 -6.73 -15.35
CA LYS A 49 14.48 -7.24 -14.77
C LYS A 49 15.47 -7.80 -15.80
N MET A 50 14.98 -8.29 -16.94
CA MET A 50 15.85 -8.78 -18.02
C MET A 50 16.61 -7.63 -18.69
N PHE A 51 16.02 -6.44 -18.73
CA PHE A 51 16.60 -5.24 -19.34
C PHE A 51 17.38 -4.37 -18.33
N CYS A 52 17.05 -4.40 -17.04
CA CYS A 52 17.69 -3.57 -15.99
C CYS A 52 19.06 -4.09 -15.49
N LYS A 53 19.94 -4.61 -16.34
CA LYS A 53 21.27 -5.06 -15.90
C LYS A 53 22.21 -3.86 -15.65
N HIS A 54 22.85 -3.83 -14.48
CA HIS A 54 23.99 -2.95 -14.10
C HIS A 54 23.70 -1.55 -13.50
N GLU A 55 22.50 -1.26 -13.04
CA GLU A 55 22.23 0.01 -12.33
C GLU A 55 22.25 -0.14 -10.79
N GLU A 56 22.69 0.92 -10.10
CA GLU A 56 22.51 1.06 -8.65
C GLU A 56 21.01 0.97 -8.30
N GLY A 57 20.67 0.18 -7.28
CA GLY A 57 19.26 -0.10 -6.92
C GLY A 57 18.63 -1.31 -7.63
N SER A 58 19.29 -1.89 -8.65
CA SER A 58 18.81 -3.11 -9.33
C SER A 58 18.65 -4.32 -8.40
N GLU A 59 19.45 -4.40 -7.34
CA GLU A 59 19.35 -5.45 -6.30
C GLU A 59 17.99 -5.41 -5.56
N ILE A 60 17.46 -4.22 -5.27
CA ILE A 60 16.17 -4.06 -4.60
C ILE A 60 15.04 -4.37 -5.59
N ILE A 61 15.13 -3.87 -6.83
CA ILE A 61 14.16 -4.14 -7.89
C ILE A 61 14.02 -5.64 -8.15
N ARG A 62 15.11 -6.41 -8.09
CA ARG A 62 15.10 -7.87 -8.23
C ARG A 62 14.23 -8.57 -7.18
N LYS A 63 14.10 -7.98 -5.99
CA LYS A 63 13.29 -8.51 -4.87
C LYS A 63 11.80 -8.15 -4.97
N VAL A 64 11.45 -7.15 -5.78
CA VAL A 64 10.06 -6.78 -6.07
C VAL A 64 9.42 -7.84 -6.96
N LYS A 65 8.29 -8.40 -6.51
CA LYS A 65 7.48 -9.36 -7.26
C LYS A 65 6.39 -8.66 -8.08
N SER A 66 5.71 -7.68 -7.52
CA SER A 66 4.68 -6.90 -8.22
C SER A 66 4.41 -5.60 -7.49
N MET A 67 3.81 -4.64 -8.19
CA MET A 67 3.51 -3.32 -7.64
C MET A 67 2.15 -2.83 -8.11
N LYS A 68 1.44 -2.11 -7.25
CA LYS A 68 0.27 -1.31 -7.58
C LYS A 68 0.51 0.12 -7.11
N VAL A 69 0.23 1.10 -7.96
CA VAL A 69 0.27 2.52 -7.65
C VAL A 69 -1.07 3.10 -8.05
N MET A 70 -1.70 3.82 -7.14
CA MET A 70 -2.92 4.57 -7.39
C MET A 70 -2.71 5.98 -6.88
N ASP A 71 -2.83 6.95 -7.77
CA ASP A 71 -2.81 8.36 -7.42
C ASP A 71 -4.18 8.99 -7.70
N LEU A 72 -4.65 9.75 -6.73
CA LEU A 72 -5.92 10.48 -6.77
C LEU A 72 -5.68 11.99 -6.64
N GLY A 73 -4.48 12.49 -6.97
CA GLY A 73 -4.11 13.90 -6.87
C GLY A 73 -5.01 14.81 -7.69
N ASP A 74 -5.46 14.35 -8.86
CA ASP A 74 -6.33 15.12 -9.78
C ASP A 74 -7.82 14.80 -9.63
N CYS A 75 -8.18 13.97 -8.65
CA CYS A 75 -9.57 13.67 -8.33
C CYS A 75 -10.28 14.83 -7.62
N SER A 76 -11.62 14.82 -7.70
CA SER A 76 -12.44 15.76 -6.95
C SER A 76 -12.25 15.63 -5.42
N ALA A 77 -12.50 16.72 -4.69
CA ALA A 77 -12.39 16.74 -3.24
C ALA A 77 -13.29 15.70 -2.54
N SER A 78 -14.44 15.36 -3.12
CA SER A 78 -15.34 14.32 -2.59
C SER A 78 -14.72 12.92 -2.70
N VAL A 79 -14.07 12.61 -3.83
CA VAL A 79 -13.35 11.34 -4.05
C VAL A 79 -12.16 11.25 -3.10
N LYS A 80 -11.33 12.31 -3.00
CA LYS A 80 -10.20 12.37 -2.06
C LYS A 80 -10.64 12.17 -0.59
N LYS A 81 -11.75 12.79 -0.19
CA LYS A 81 -12.33 12.65 1.16
C LYS A 81 -12.85 11.23 1.40
N ARG A 82 -13.49 10.60 0.41
CA ARG A 82 -13.96 9.21 0.48
C ARG A 82 -12.78 8.25 0.64
N PHE A 83 -11.75 8.41 -0.19
CA PHE A 83 -10.51 7.66 -0.13
C PHE A 83 -9.84 7.78 1.24
N SER A 84 -9.62 9.00 1.71
CA SER A 84 -9.01 9.27 3.03
C SER A 84 -9.79 8.63 4.18
N SER A 85 -11.12 8.70 4.15
CA SER A 85 -11.99 8.06 5.14
C SER A 85 -11.83 6.54 5.14
N LYS A 86 -11.78 5.92 3.95
CA LYS A 86 -11.65 4.47 3.78
C LYS A 86 -10.27 3.96 4.21
N VAL A 87 -9.22 4.65 3.80
CA VAL A 87 -7.84 4.39 4.21
C VAL A 87 -7.65 4.51 5.72
N SER A 88 -8.27 5.50 6.38
CA SER A 88 -8.21 5.64 7.84
C SER A 88 -8.80 4.45 8.60
N LYS A 89 -9.73 3.73 7.97
CA LYS A 89 -10.43 2.54 8.49
C LYS A 89 -9.88 1.23 7.94
N LEU A 90 -8.84 1.29 7.11
CA LEU A 90 -8.25 0.10 6.51
C LEU A 90 -7.86 -0.88 7.60
N ASN A 91 -8.19 -2.17 7.42
CA ASN A 91 -7.79 -3.18 8.36
C ASN A 91 -6.28 -3.42 8.28
N ARG A 92 -5.55 -2.89 9.27
CA ARG A 92 -4.09 -3.02 9.37
C ARG A 92 -3.63 -4.33 10.03
N LYS A 93 -4.52 -5.30 10.23
CA LYS A 93 -4.17 -6.58 10.88
C LYS A 93 -3.04 -7.28 10.11
N GLY A 94 -1.94 -7.54 10.83
CA GLY A 94 -0.75 -8.18 10.30
C GLY A 94 0.21 -7.24 9.58
N TYR A 95 -0.05 -5.93 9.56
CA TYR A 95 0.94 -4.92 9.20
C TYR A 95 1.59 -4.35 10.45
N GLU A 96 2.87 -4.06 10.34
CA GLU A 96 3.69 -3.32 11.30
C GLU A 96 4.00 -1.95 10.71
N GLU A 97 4.00 -0.89 11.53
CA GLU A 97 4.34 0.45 11.08
C GLU A 97 5.84 0.62 11.02
N LEU A 98 6.36 0.98 9.84
CA LEU A 98 7.78 1.28 9.62
C LEU A 98 8.05 2.77 9.85
N MET A 99 7.19 3.63 9.32
CA MET A 99 7.34 5.09 9.40
C MET A 99 5.98 5.78 9.35
N ARG A 100 5.87 6.89 10.07
CA ARG A 100 4.73 7.80 10.02
C ARG A 100 5.23 9.24 9.98
N ILE A 101 4.74 10.01 9.01
CA ILE A 101 5.00 11.45 8.89
C ILE A 101 3.66 12.17 8.89
N ASN A 102 3.60 13.30 9.59
CA ASN A 102 2.45 14.19 9.60
C ASN A 102 2.98 15.63 9.57
N ASP A 103 2.82 16.29 8.42
CA ASP A 103 3.34 17.64 8.20
C ASP A 103 2.35 18.45 7.35
N GLY A 104 2.02 19.67 7.77
CA GLY A 104 1.14 20.57 7.02
C GLY A 104 -0.27 20.04 6.69
N GLY A 105 -0.74 18.97 7.32
CA GLY A 105 -2.02 18.30 7.00
C GLY A 105 -1.86 17.11 6.03
N GLU A 106 -0.68 16.90 5.48
CA GLU A 106 -0.29 15.72 4.71
C GLU A 106 0.19 14.61 5.65
N LYS A 107 -0.35 13.40 5.47
CA LYS A 107 0.00 12.23 6.27
C LYS A 107 0.58 11.15 5.38
N VAL A 108 1.75 10.65 5.76
CA VAL A 108 2.38 9.50 5.10
C VAL A 108 2.52 8.38 6.12
N HIS A 109 2.00 7.19 5.77
CA HIS A 109 2.20 5.97 6.53
C HIS A 109 2.90 4.94 5.66
N ILE A 110 4.00 4.39 6.15
CA ILE A 110 4.68 3.25 5.55
C ILE A 110 4.49 2.05 6.47
N LEU A 111 3.86 1.02 5.94
CA LEU A 111 3.50 -0.21 6.65
C LEU A 111 4.19 -1.40 5.99
N MET A 112 4.55 -2.41 6.77
CA MET A 112 5.18 -3.64 6.28
C MET A 112 4.45 -4.88 6.80
N LYS A 113 4.43 -5.95 6.00
CA LYS A 113 3.85 -7.24 6.40
C LYS A 113 4.93 -8.31 6.42
N ILE A 114 5.23 -8.82 7.61
CA ILE A 114 6.28 -9.81 7.81
C ILE A 114 5.68 -11.22 7.80
N ARG A 115 6.32 -12.16 7.11
CA ARG A 115 6.02 -13.59 7.18
C ARG A 115 7.31 -14.41 7.12
N LYS A 116 7.54 -15.25 8.14
CA LYS A 116 8.75 -16.09 8.26
C LYS A 116 10.03 -15.28 8.06
N ASP A 117 10.17 -14.23 8.86
CA ASP A 117 11.34 -13.34 8.92
C ASP A 117 11.68 -12.57 7.63
N ALA A 118 10.75 -12.52 6.68
CA ALA A 118 10.87 -11.72 5.47
C ALA A 118 9.68 -10.77 5.35
N ILE A 119 9.98 -9.54 4.95
CA ILE A 119 8.97 -8.55 4.57
C ILE A 119 8.42 -8.97 3.21
N ARG A 120 7.11 -9.25 3.16
CA ARG A 120 6.42 -9.72 1.96
C ARG A 120 5.69 -8.63 1.22
N GLU A 121 5.35 -7.57 1.94
CA GLU A 121 4.55 -6.48 1.43
C GLU A 121 4.98 -5.19 2.12
N LEU A 122 5.11 -4.14 1.32
CA LEU A 122 5.22 -2.76 1.76
C LEU A 122 3.99 -2.01 1.24
N LEU A 123 3.39 -1.21 2.11
CA LEU A 123 2.27 -0.35 1.78
C LEU A 123 2.64 1.08 2.14
N VAL A 124 2.60 1.98 1.15
CA VAL A 124 2.75 3.43 1.35
C VAL A 124 1.39 4.06 1.14
N VAL A 125 0.99 4.87 2.11
CA VAL A 125 -0.29 5.55 2.13
C VAL A 125 -0.02 7.03 2.34
N CYS A 126 -0.30 7.84 1.33
CA CYS A 126 -0.29 9.29 1.41
C CYS A 126 -1.74 9.78 1.44
N SER A 127 -2.08 10.59 2.43
CA SER A 127 -3.40 11.21 2.55
C SER A 127 -3.28 12.63 3.09
N GLY A 128 -3.77 13.59 2.32
CA GLY A 128 -3.89 14.98 2.69
C GLY A 128 -4.82 15.71 1.72
N ASN A 129 -4.77 17.03 1.74
CA ASN A 129 -5.68 17.84 0.91
C ASN A 129 -5.24 17.82 -0.56
N ASP A 130 -3.93 17.83 -0.78
CA ASP A 130 -3.36 17.92 -2.11
C ASP A 130 -2.91 16.54 -2.62
N SER A 131 -2.40 15.67 -1.74
CA SER A 131 -1.96 14.32 -2.11
C SER A 131 -2.86 13.20 -1.57
N CYS A 132 -3.21 12.25 -2.43
CA CYS A 132 -3.92 11.04 -2.06
C CYS A 132 -3.38 9.89 -2.91
N THR A 133 -2.45 9.11 -2.35
CA THR A 133 -1.72 8.08 -3.10
C THR A 133 -1.67 6.78 -2.29
N LEU A 134 -1.90 5.65 -2.96
CA LEU A 134 -1.75 4.30 -2.41
C LEU A 134 -0.74 3.52 -3.24
N ILE A 135 0.31 3.03 -2.59
CA ILE A 135 1.33 2.21 -3.23
C ILE A 135 1.43 0.89 -2.48
N GLN A 136 1.28 -0.22 -3.19
CA GLN A 136 1.48 -1.57 -2.66
C GLN A 136 2.61 -2.25 -3.42
N ILE A 137 3.66 -2.66 -2.71
CA ILE A 137 4.80 -3.37 -3.26
C ILE A 137 4.85 -4.75 -2.63
N ASN A 138 4.71 -5.78 -3.45
CA ASN A 138 4.86 -7.17 -3.03
C ASN A 138 6.25 -7.66 -3.39
N GLY A 139 6.90 -8.40 -2.49
CA GLY A 139 8.27 -8.88 -2.71
C GLY A 139 8.77 -9.83 -1.63
N LYS A 140 10.09 -9.96 -1.56
CA LYS A 140 10.77 -10.64 -0.46
C LYS A 140 11.97 -9.79 -0.05
N PHE A 141 11.80 -8.99 0.98
CA PHE A 141 12.84 -8.12 1.52
C PHE A 141 13.27 -8.60 2.89
N VAL A 142 14.55 -8.38 3.22
CA VAL A 142 15.07 -8.48 4.58
C VAL A 142 15.17 -7.09 5.20
N LYS A 143 15.34 -7.01 6.51
CA LYS A 143 15.44 -5.71 7.21
C LYS A 143 16.54 -4.81 6.64
N ASP A 144 17.71 -5.38 6.37
CA ASP A 144 18.85 -4.68 5.75
C ASP A 144 18.51 -4.04 4.40
N ASP A 145 17.55 -4.59 3.64
CA ASP A 145 17.12 -3.99 2.37
C ASP A 145 16.38 -2.68 2.61
N ILE A 146 15.58 -2.61 3.67
CA ILE A 146 14.86 -1.40 4.07
C ILE A 146 15.84 -0.36 4.59
N ASP A 147 16.79 -0.77 5.43
CA ASP A 147 17.81 0.14 5.96
C ASP A 147 18.66 0.74 4.83
N LYS A 148 19.02 -0.07 3.82
CA LYS A 148 19.67 0.41 2.60
C LYS A 148 18.81 1.43 1.85
N LEU A 149 17.53 1.13 1.65
CA LEU A 149 16.60 2.01 0.92
C LEU A 149 16.44 3.37 1.63
N VAL A 150 16.32 3.36 2.97
CA VAL A 150 16.28 4.59 3.77
C VAL A 150 17.60 5.36 3.65
N SER A 151 18.74 4.67 3.78
CA SER A 151 20.06 5.30 3.74
C SER A 151 20.40 5.93 2.38
N MET A 152 19.94 5.34 1.27
CA MET A 152 20.12 5.89 -0.08
C MET A 152 19.43 7.25 -0.22
N GLU A 153 18.24 7.40 0.38
CA GLU A 153 17.44 8.63 0.29
C GLU A 153 17.90 9.69 1.31
N THR A 154 18.27 9.30 2.53
CA THR A 154 18.75 10.24 3.55
C THR A 154 20.20 10.66 3.34
N GLY A 155 21.05 9.79 2.79
CA GLY A 155 22.46 10.07 2.52
C GLY A 155 22.68 11.10 1.40
N LYS A 156 21.79 11.15 0.40
CA LYS A 156 21.85 12.15 -0.69
C LYS A 156 21.57 13.58 -0.23
N LYS A 157 20.87 13.80 0.90
CA LYS A 157 20.59 15.16 1.41
C LYS A 157 21.79 15.82 2.11
N ASN A 158 22.78 15.05 2.56
CA ASN A 158 23.95 15.59 3.28
C ASN A 158 25.19 15.76 2.40
N GLY A 159 25.13 15.40 1.12
CA GLY A 159 26.19 15.62 0.13
C GLY A 159 25.88 16.81 -0.77
N ARG A 160 25.78 18.03 -0.21
CA ARG A 160 26.01 19.25 -1.00
C ARG A 160 27.51 19.50 -1.05
N HIS A 161 28.11 19.17 -2.18
CA HIS A 161 29.31 19.85 -2.69
C HIS A 161 28.92 20.54 -3.98
#